data_AF-A0A5A9DSC6-F1
#
_entry.id   AF-A0A5A9DSC6-F1
#
_cell.length_a   1.000
_cell.length_b   1.000
_cell.length_c   1.000
_cell.angle_alpha   90.00
_cell.angle_beta   90.00
_cell.angle_gamma   90.00
#
_symmetry.space_group_name_H-M   'P 1'
#
loop_
_entity.id
_entity.type
_entity.pdbx_description
1 polymer ?
#
loop_
_entity_poly.entity_id
_entity_poly.type
_entity_poly.pdbx_seq_one_letter_code
_entity_poly.pdbx_strand_id
1 'polypeptide(L)' 'MLNKIKVIPEKMAFTIGLALILFSPLCIFFMSFLFPLGNGTKMIIGSVVYFFAILLILSAADQRHSRIGK' A
#
# COMPACT_ATOMS: atom_id res chain seq x y z
N MET A 1 14.85 3.04 -13.18
CA MET A 1 13.70 2.28 -12.64
C MET A 1 12.59 3.16 -12.07
N LEU A 2 12.90 4.30 -11.42
CA LEU A 2 11.92 5.34 -11.03
C LEU A 2 11.02 5.82 -12.18
N ASN A 3 11.53 5.89 -13.41
CA ASN A 3 10.73 6.24 -14.59
C ASN A 3 9.57 5.27 -14.88
N LYS A 4 9.65 3.99 -14.48
CA LYS A 4 8.54 3.02 -14.66
C LYS A 4 7.43 3.22 -13.62
N ILE A 5 7.79 3.67 -12.42
CA ILE A 5 6.83 4.00 -11.34
C ILE A 5 6.06 5.28 -11.70
N LYS A 6 6.71 6.21 -12.42
CA LYS A 6 6.11 7.44 -12.93
C LYS A 6 5.10 7.26 -14.08
N VAL A 7 5.04 6.07 -14.68
CA VAL A 7 4.02 5.73 -15.70
C VAL A 7 2.69 5.36 -15.06
N ILE A 8 2.70 4.97 -13.78
CA ILE A 8 1.47 4.63 -13.06
C ILE A 8 0.70 5.94 -12.83
N PRO A 9 -0.57 6.02 -13.26
CA PRO A 9 -1.37 7.22 -13.03
C PRO A 9 -1.38 7.53 -11.54
N GLU A 10 -1.08 8.77 -11.20
CA GLU A 10 -1.03 9.29 -9.83
C GLU A 10 -2.24 8.87 -8.99
N LYS A 11 -3.42 8.94 -9.60
CA LYS A 11 -4.68 8.50 -8.99
C LYS A 11 -4.75 6.99 -8.77
N MET A 12 -4.21 6.17 -9.67
CA MET A 12 -4.15 4.71 -9.49
C MET A 12 -3.20 4.33 -8.35
N ALA A 13 -2.00 4.91 -8.29
CA ALA A 13 -1.04 4.62 -7.22
C ALA A 13 -1.63 4.97 -5.83
N PHE A 14 -2.32 6.11 -5.74
CA PHE A 14 -3.04 6.51 -4.54
C PHE A 14 -4.20 5.56 -4.21
N THR A 15 -5.05 5.22 -5.19
CA THR A 15 -6.17 4.29 -4.98
C THR A 15 -5.69 2.91 -4.57
N ILE A 16 -4.60 2.39 -5.14
CA ILE A 16 -4.03 1.10 -4.77
C ILE A 16 -3.47 1.15 -3.34
N GLY A 17 -2.72 2.20 -2.97
CA GLY A 17 -2.23 2.36 -1.61
C GLY A 17 -3.36 2.51 -0.57
N LEU A 18 -4.39 3.29 -0.90
CA LEU A 18 -5.57 3.47 -0.04
C LEU A 18 -6.38 2.16 0.10
N ALA A 19 -6.59 1.46 -1.02
CA ALA A 19 -7.25 0.17 -1.02
C ALA A 19 -6.47 -0.85 -0.19
N LEU A 20 -5.13 -0.87 -0.30
CA LEU A 20 -4.28 -1.71 0.54
C LEU A 20 -4.47 -1.39 2.03
N ILE A 21 -4.53 -0.12 2.43
CA ILE A 21 -4.76 0.27 3.84
C ILE A 21 -6.13 -0.21 4.34
N LEU A 22 -7.19 -0.05 3.54
CA LEU A 22 -8.54 -0.44 3.92
C LEU A 22 -8.75 -1.96 3.92
N PHE A 23 -8.25 -2.66 2.89
CA PHE A 23 -8.44 -4.10 2.72
C PHE A 23 -7.44 -4.97 3.47
N SER A 24 -6.24 -4.45 3.80
CA SER A 24 -5.22 -5.19 4.56
C SER A 24 -5.75 -5.82 5.86
N PRO A 25 -6.42 -5.07 6.76
CA PRO A 25 -6.97 -5.67 7.99
C PRO A 25 -8.06 -6.69 7.69
N LEU A 26 -8.86 -6.49 6.63
CA LEU A 26 -9.88 -7.44 6.18
C LEU A 26 -9.24 -8.76 5.71
N CYS A 27 -8.20 -8.68 4.89
CA CYS A 27 -7.47 -9.85 4.40
C CYS A 27 -6.79 -10.62 5.54
N ILE A 28 -6.17 -9.91 6.49
CA ILE A 28 -5.53 -10.52 7.67
C ILE A 28 -6.58 -11.19 8.57
N PHE A 29 -7.78 -10.62 8.68
CA PHE A 29 -8.90 -11.20 9.41
C PHE A 29 -9.35 -12.52 8.77
N PHE A 30 -9.60 -12.54 7.45
CA PHE A 30 -9.97 -13.77 6.74
C PHE A 30 -8.87 -14.85 6.81
N MET A 31 -7.60 -14.46 6.65
CA MET A 31 -6.45 -15.37 6.80
C MET A 31 -6.37 -15.97 8.21
N SER A 32 -6.61 -15.15 9.24
CA SER A 32 -6.64 -15.60 10.64
C SER A 32 -7.81 -16.53 10.95
N PHE A 33 -8.92 -16.39 10.23
CA PHE A 33 -10.10 -17.21 10.39
C PHE A 33 -9.93 -18.58 9.71
N LEU A 34 -9.31 -18.61 8.52
CA LEU A 34 -9.07 -19.83 7.74
C LEU A 34 -7.86 -20.63 8.24
N PHE A 35 -6.83 -19.96 8.76
CA PHE A 35 -5.62 -20.58 9.26
C PHE A 35 -5.28 -20.11 10.68
N PRO A 36 -4.84 -20.99 11.58
CA PRO A 36 -4.33 -20.62 12.89
C PRO A 36 -2.96 -19.94 12.75
N LEU A 37 -2.98 -18.70 12.29
CA LEU A 37 -1.82 -17.82 12.22
C LEU A 37 -1.47 -17.32 13.62
N GLY A 38 -0.21 -17.48 14.02
CA GLY A 38 0.32 -16.90 15.26
C GLY A 38 0.30 -15.37 15.22
N ASN A 39 0.10 -14.72 16.36
CA ASN A 39 0.02 -13.25 16.45
C ASN A 39 1.26 -12.54 15.87
N GLY A 40 2.46 -13.12 16.05
CA GLY A 40 3.70 -12.56 15.50
C GLY A 40 3.71 -12.52 13.97
N THR A 41 3.24 -13.58 13.31
CA THR A 41 3.18 -13.66 11.84
C THR A 41 2.18 -12.65 11.26
N LYS A 42 1.04 -12.42 11.93
CA LYS A 42 0.06 -11.40 11.53
C LYS A 42 0.64 -10.00 11.59
N MET A 43 1.41 -9.68 12.63
CA MET A 43 2.06 -8.38 12.79
C MET A 43 3.10 -8.13 11.70
N ILE A 44 3.93 -9.12 11.37
CA ILE A 44 4.96 -8.99 10.33
C ILE A 44 4.31 -8.73 8.96
N ILE A 45 3.31 -9.54 8.60
CA ILE A 45 2.60 -9.39 7.31
C ILE A 45 1.91 -8.03 7.24
N GLY A 46 1.20 -7.63 8.30
CA GLY A 46 0.54 -6.33 8.36
C GLY A 46 1.54 -5.18 8.21
N SER A 47 2.67 -5.24 8.92
CA SER A 47 3.71 -4.19 8.87
C SER A 47 4.27 -4.01 7.46
N VAL A 48 4.56 -5.11 6.76
CA VAL A 48 5.06 -5.06 5.37
C VAL A 48 4.01 -4.47 4.44
N VAL A 49 2.75 -4.89 4.55
CA VAL A 49 1.66 -4.38 3.70
C VAL A 49 1.45 -2.89 3.93
N TYR A 50 1.43 -2.42 5.18
CA TYR A 50 1.32 -1.00 5.50
C TYR A 50 2.52 -0.19 4.99
N PHE A 51 3.74 -0.72 5.10
CA PHE A 51 4.94 -0.08 4.58
C PHE A 51 4.83 0.16 3.06
N PHE A 52 4.44 -0.85 2.29
CA PHE A 52 4.23 -0.71 0.84
C PHE A 52 3.07 0.24 0.51
N ALA A 53 1.97 0.19 1.28
CA ALA A 53 0.83 1.07 1.06
C ALA A 53 1.21 2.55 1.25
N ILE A 54 1.98 2.86 2.30
CA ILE A 54 2.50 4.21 2.55
C ILE A 54 3.44 4.65 1.43
N LEU A 55 4.35 3.78 0.96
CA LEU A 55 5.24 4.10 -0.15
C LEU A 55 4.48 4.43 -1.44
N LEU A 56 3.39 3.71 -1.73
CA LEU A 56 2.54 3.99 -2.89
C LEU A 56 1.80 5.33 -2.77
N ILE A 57 1.26 5.64 -1.58
CA ILE A 57 0.60 6.92 -1.31
C ILE A 57 1.61 8.07 -1.40
N LEU A 58 2.80 7.90 -0.81
CA LEU A 58 3.85 8.90 -0.84
C LEU A 58 4.38 9.12 -2.26
N SER A 59 4.53 8.06 -3.05
CA SER A 59 4.91 8.17 -4.47
C SER A 59 3.86 8.90 -5.30
N ALA A 60 2.57 8.68 -5.02
CA ALA A 60 1.49 9.44 -5.67
C ALA A 60 1.51 10.92 -5.25
N ALA A 61 1.73 11.22 -3.97
CA ALA A 61 1.83 12.58 -3.46
C ALA A 61 3.05 13.33 -4.04
N ASP A 62 4.19 12.67 -4.16
CA ASP A 62 5.41 13.22 -4.75
C ASP A 62 5.22 13.53 -6.25
N GLN A 63 4.55 12.64 -6.99
CA GLN A 63 4.17 12.90 -8.38
C GLN A 63 3.23 14.11 -8.52
N ARG A 64 2.29 14.30 -7.59
CA ARG A 64 1.42 15.49 -7.54
C ARG A 64 2.21 16.78 -7.40
N HIS A 65 3.14 16.77 -6.46
CA HIS A 65 3.94 17.93 -6.11
C HIS A 65 4.88 18.30 -7.27
N SER A 66 5.50 17.30 -7.93
CA SER A 66 6.33 17.50 -9.11
C SER A 66 5.55 18.05 -10.33
N ARG A 67 4.24 17.80 -10.42
CA ARG A 67 3.37 18.32 -11.48
C ARG A 67 2.89 19.76 -11.23
N ILE A 68 2.76 20.16 -9.97
CA ILE A 68 2.34 21.51 -9.56
C ILE A 68 3.51 22.51 -9.52
N GLY A 69 4.73 22.02 -9.30
CA GLY A 69 5.96 22.83 -9.34
C GLY A 69 6.53 23.07 -10.74
N LYS A 70 5.76 22.77 -11.80
CA LYS A 70 6.11 22.98 -13.21
C LYS A 70 5.09 23.89 -13.86
#